data_AF-A0A3C0IQR8-F1
#
_entry.id   AF-A0A3C0IQR8-F1
#
_cell.length_a   1.000
_cell.length_b   1.000
_cell.length_c   1.000
_cell.angle_alpha   90.00
_cell.angle_beta   90.00
_cell.angle_gamma   90.00
#
_symmetry.space_group_name_H-M   'P 1'
#
loop_
_entity.id
_entity.type
_entity.pdbx_description
1 polymer ?
#
loop_
_entity_poly.entity_id
_entity_poly.type
_entity_poly.pdbx_seq_one_letter_code
_entity_poly.pdbx_strand_id
1 'polypeptide(L)'
;MQAITLIFPHQLFEQHPALELKREVVLVEEYLFFSQYRFHQQKIILHRASMQWYASTLRAQGYAVRYIAATEQIHDVRQLLPTLAQAGVTEIHYADVVDDWLERRITKACKQHNIYRK
;
A
#
# COMPACT_ATOMS: atom_id res chain seq x y z
N MET A 1 -4.08 8.79 17.58
CA MET A 1 -4.60 7.89 16.54
C MET A 1 -3.95 8.27 15.24
N GLN A 2 -3.16 7.38 14.65
CA GLN A 2 -2.47 7.63 13.39
C GLN A 2 -3.25 6.96 12.25
N ALA A 3 -3.68 7.78 11.29
CA ALA A 3 -4.32 7.32 10.08
C ALA A 3 -3.32 7.35 8.92
N ILE A 4 -3.36 6.36 8.03
CA ILE A 4 -2.53 6.31 6.82
C ILE A 4 -3.38 6.05 5.57
N THR A 5 -2.90 6.47 4.40
CA THR A 5 -3.45 6.06 3.11
C THR A 5 -2.57 4.95 2.54
N LEU A 6 -3.13 3.79 2.25
CA LEU A 6 -2.43 2.66 1.65
C LEU A 6 -2.75 2.60 0.15
N ILE A 7 -1.72 2.52 -0.70
CA ILE A 7 -1.85 2.47 -2.15
C ILE A 7 -1.10 1.24 -2.71
N PHE A 8 -1.81 0.48 -3.54
CA PHE A 8 -1.32 -0.74 -4.16
C PHE A 8 -0.85 -0.53 -5.62
N PRO A 9 -0.09 -1.48 -6.21
CA PRO A 9 0.53 -1.32 -7.54
C PRO A 9 -0.45 -1.06 -8.69
N HIS A 10 -1.71 -1.47 -8.56
CA HIS A 10 -2.76 -1.29 -9.57
C HIS A 10 -3.64 -0.04 -9.34
N GLN A 11 -3.37 0.75 -8.29
CA GLN A 11 -4.17 1.89 -7.88
C GLN A 11 -3.46 3.23 -8.11
N LEU A 12 -2.62 3.35 -9.14
CA LEU A 12 -1.85 4.58 -9.40
C LEU A 12 -2.68 5.65 -10.13
N PHE A 13 -3.76 6.10 -9.50
CA PHE A 13 -4.70 7.07 -10.07
C PHE A 13 -4.19 8.51 -9.90
N GLU A 14 -4.36 9.33 -10.95
CA GLU A 14 -4.06 10.77 -10.87
C GLU A 14 -4.86 11.45 -9.75
N GLN A 15 -6.15 11.12 -9.63
CA GLN A 15 -7.03 11.54 -8.55
C GLN A 15 -7.41 10.33 -7.69
N HIS A 16 -6.55 9.97 -6.75
CA HIS A 16 -6.79 8.82 -5.88
C HIS A 16 -7.82 9.14 -4.78
N PRO A 17 -8.91 8.36 -4.63
CA PRO A 17 -10.03 8.71 -3.75
C PRO A 17 -9.68 8.69 -2.26
N ALA A 18 -8.66 7.93 -1.88
CA ALA A 18 -8.22 7.82 -0.48
C ALA A 18 -7.11 8.82 -0.08
N LEU A 19 -6.62 9.66 -0.99
CA LEU A 19 -5.54 10.62 -0.67
C LEU A 19 -6.06 11.80 0.14
N GLU A 20 -5.28 12.21 1.14
CA GLU A 20 -5.53 13.40 1.94
C GLU A 20 -4.20 13.98 2.44
N LEU A 21 -3.99 15.30 2.29
CA LEU A 21 -2.68 15.94 2.57
C LEU A 21 -2.16 15.75 4.00
N LYS A 22 -3.06 15.62 4.97
CA LYS A 22 -2.69 15.44 6.39
C LYS A 22 -2.38 13.99 6.76
N ARG A 23 -2.48 13.07 5.79
CA ARG A 23 -2.32 11.63 6.01
C ARG A 23 -1.06 11.13 5.32
N GLU A 24 -0.24 10.36 6.04
CA GLU A 24 0.91 9.69 5.45
C GLU A 24 0.44 8.66 4.42
N VAL A 25 1.08 8.66 3.25
CA VAL A 25 0.81 7.72 2.16
C VAL A 25 1.84 6.60 2.21
N VAL A 26 1.38 5.38 2.36
CA VAL A 26 2.17 4.15 2.25
C VAL A 26 1.93 3.55 0.87
N LEU A 27 2.94 3.62 0.00
CA LEU A 27 2.97 2.92 -1.28
C LEU A 27 3.71 1.60 -1.10
N VAL A 28 3.09 0.47 -1.44
CA VAL A 28 3.70 -0.85 -1.26
C VAL A 28 3.76 -1.64 -2.57
N GLU A 29 4.94 -2.14 -2.91
CA GLU A 29 5.13 -3.16 -3.96
C GLU A 29 4.60 -4.52 -3.47
N GLU A 30 3.26 -4.63 -3.40
CA GLU A 30 2.57 -5.74 -2.72
C GLU A 30 2.94 -7.14 -3.26
N TYR A 31 3.13 -8.10 -2.34
CA TYR A 31 3.51 -9.48 -2.62
C TYR A 31 2.70 -10.14 -3.74
N LEU A 32 1.38 -9.94 -3.77
CA LEU A 32 0.50 -10.52 -4.80
C LEU A 32 0.89 -10.10 -6.23
N PHE A 33 1.42 -8.89 -6.39
CA PHE A 33 1.77 -8.32 -7.70
C PHE A 33 3.24 -8.50 -8.07
N PHE A 34 4.12 -8.70 -7.08
CA PHE A 34 5.57 -8.76 -7.28
C PHE A 34 6.20 -10.14 -7.08
N SER A 35 5.68 -10.94 -6.14
CA SER A 35 6.42 -12.08 -5.58
C SER A 35 5.62 -13.38 -5.51
N GLN A 36 4.29 -13.34 -5.63
CA GLN A 36 3.45 -14.54 -5.53
C GLN A 36 3.80 -15.61 -6.56
N TYR A 37 4.13 -15.18 -7.77
CA TYR A 37 4.51 -16.04 -8.88
C TYR A 37 5.80 -15.53 -9.50
N ARG A 38 6.39 -16.35 -10.38
CA ARG A 38 7.50 -15.94 -11.25
C ARG A 38 6.94 -15.08 -12.38
N PHE A 39 6.63 -13.82 -12.08
CA PHE A 39 6.13 -12.88 -13.07
C PHE A 39 7.18 -12.56 -14.14
N HIS A 40 6.71 -12.15 -15.32
CA HIS A 40 7.59 -11.70 -16.39
C HIS A 40 8.39 -10.46 -15.96
N GLN A 41 9.69 -10.45 -16.22
CA GLN A 41 10.59 -9.39 -15.73
C GLN A 41 10.15 -8.00 -16.19
N GLN A 42 9.72 -7.86 -17.45
CA GLN A 42 9.25 -6.58 -17.98
C GLN A 42 8.00 -6.06 -17.24
N LYS A 43 7.10 -6.95 -16.81
CA LYS A 43 5.91 -6.57 -16.03
C LYS A 43 6.32 -5.99 -14.67
N ILE A 44 7.28 -6.63 -14.00
CA ILE A 44 7.81 -6.17 -12.72
C ILE A 44 8.54 -4.83 -12.86
N ILE A 45 9.37 -4.69 -13.89
CA ILE A 45 10.08 -3.43 -14.19
C ILE A 45 9.07 -2.31 -14.42
N LEU A 46 8.01 -2.56 -15.21
CA LEU A 46 6.96 -1.59 -15.47
C LEU A 46 6.24 -1.17 -14.18
N HIS A 47 5.77 -2.14 -13.37
CA HIS A 47 5.09 -1.81 -12.12
C HIS A 47 5.98 -0.99 -11.18
N ARG A 48 7.24 -1.40 -10.98
CA ARG A 48 8.19 -0.66 -10.15
C ARG A 48 8.40 0.77 -10.65
N ALA A 49 8.67 0.93 -11.95
CA ALA A 49 8.89 2.24 -12.55
C ALA A 49 7.68 3.16 -12.38
N SER A 50 6.46 2.66 -12.66
CA SER A 50 5.23 3.41 -12.48
C SER A 50 4.98 3.79 -11.02
N MET A 51 5.23 2.88 -10.08
CA MET A 51 5.07 3.15 -8.65
C MET A 51 6.09 4.18 -8.13
N GLN A 52 7.35 4.10 -8.56
CA GLN A 52 8.38 5.07 -8.18
C GLN A 52 8.11 6.46 -8.75
N TRP A 53 7.65 6.52 -10.00
CA TRP A 53 7.20 7.77 -10.61
C TRP A 53 6.04 8.36 -9.81
N TYR A 54 5.01 7.56 -9.50
CA TYR A 54 3.86 7.99 -8.72
C TYR A 54 4.24 8.50 -7.32
N ALA A 55 5.12 7.77 -6.62
CA ALA A 55 5.64 8.21 -5.32
C ALA A 55 6.37 9.55 -5.41
N SER A 56 7.15 9.77 -6.47
CA SER A 56 7.86 11.03 -6.70
C SER A 56 6.91 12.18 -7.00
N THR A 57 5.87 11.93 -7.81
CA THR A 57 4.80 12.89 -8.11
C THR A 57 4.05 13.30 -6.84
N LEU A 58 3.66 12.34 -6.00
CA LEU A 58 2.99 12.63 -4.72
C LEU A 58 3.89 13.44 -3.78
N ARG A 59 5.18 13.14 -3.68
CA ARG A 59 6.12 13.95 -2.88
C ARG A 59 6.23 15.38 -3.41
N ALA A 60 6.28 15.56 -4.72
CA ALA A 60 6.30 16.89 -5.35
C ALA A 60 5.01 17.69 -5.09
N GLN A 61 3.88 16.99 -4.92
CA GLN A 61 2.59 17.57 -4.52
C GLN A 61 2.47 17.85 -3.01
N GLY A 62 3.49 17.51 -2.21
CA GLY A 62 3.55 17.81 -0.77
C GLY A 62 3.02 16.69 0.13
N TYR A 63 2.71 15.50 -0.40
CA TYR A 63 2.33 14.35 0.44
C TYR A 63 3.56 13.75 1.13
N ALA A 64 3.38 13.32 2.38
CA ALA A 64 4.36 12.48 3.08
C ALA A 64 4.24 11.04 2.57
N VAL A 65 5.21 10.57 1.77
CA VAL A 65 5.15 9.26 1.11
C VAL A 65 6.23 8.31 1.65
N ARG A 66 5.79 7.25 2.31
CA ARG A 66 6.59 6.06 2.65
C ARG A 66 6.44 5.02 1.55
N TYR A 67 7.56 4.65 0.94
CA TYR A 67 7.60 3.65 -0.12
C TYR A 67 8.16 2.33 0.42
N ILE A 68 7.49 1.22 0.17
CA ILE A 68 7.89 -0.13 0.60
C ILE A 68 8.17 -0.96 -0.65
N ALA A 69 9.43 -1.31 -0.87
CA ALA A 69 9.87 -2.10 -1.99
C ALA A 69 9.64 -3.61 -1.76
N ALA A 70 9.50 -4.39 -2.84
CA ALA A 70 9.30 -5.84 -2.80
C ALA A 70 10.51 -6.60 -2.22
N THR A 71 11.65 -5.91 -2.06
CA THR A 71 12.84 -6.44 -1.37
C THR A 71 12.73 -6.34 0.15
N GLU A 72 11.78 -5.57 0.68
CA GLU A 72 11.56 -5.43 2.11
C GLU A 72 10.68 -6.56 2.64
N GLN A 73 10.93 -7.02 3.87
CA GLN A 73 10.15 -8.12 4.47
C GLN A 73 8.66 -7.76 4.68
N ILE A 74 8.36 -6.47 4.79
CA ILE A 74 7.02 -5.95 5.07
C ILE A 74 6.21 -5.64 3.78
N HIS A 75 6.68 -6.03 2.60
CA HIS A 75 5.96 -5.81 1.33
C HIS A 75 4.73 -6.70 1.14
N ASP A 76 4.51 -7.66 2.02
CA ASP A 76 3.27 -8.43 2.09
C ASP A 76 2.32 -7.76 3.07
N VAL A 77 1.09 -7.46 2.64
CA VAL A 77 0.08 -6.83 3.50
C VAL A 77 -0.13 -7.58 4.83
N ARG A 78 0.09 -8.90 4.84
CA ARG A 78 0.00 -9.76 6.03
C ARG A 78 1.07 -9.46 7.07
N GLN A 79 2.21 -8.89 6.67
CA GLN A 79 3.30 -8.44 7.54
C GLN A 79 3.26 -6.93 7.74
N LEU A 80 2.82 -6.19 6.71
CA LEU A 80 2.71 -4.74 6.74
C LEU A 80 1.74 -4.25 7.83
N LEU A 81 0.50 -4.74 7.83
CA LEU A 81 -0.54 -4.26 8.74
C LEU A 81 -0.20 -4.52 10.22
N PRO A 82 0.32 -5.70 10.63
CA PRO A 82 0.83 -5.89 11.98
C PRO A 82 1.95 -4.89 12.35
N THR A 83 2.89 -4.66 11.43
CA THR A 83 4.01 -3.73 11.65
C THR A 83 3.52 -2.29 11.84
N LEU A 84 2.52 -1.88 11.04
CA LEU A 84 1.90 -0.56 11.17
C LEU A 84 1.10 -0.41 12.47
N ALA A 85 0.36 -1.44 12.87
CA ALA A 85 -0.33 -1.45 14.17
C ALA A 85 0.65 -1.31 15.34
N GLN A 86 1.79 -2.01 15.29
CA GLN A 86 2.86 -1.86 16.29
C GLN A 86 3.47 -0.45 16.30
N ALA A 87 3.50 0.21 15.15
CA ALA A 87 3.91 1.62 15.03
C ALA A 87 2.83 2.62 15.49
N GLY A 88 1.64 2.16 15.91
CA GLY A 88 0.57 3.02 16.43
C GLY A 88 -0.49 3.44 15.40
N VAL A 89 -0.47 2.84 14.19
CA VAL A 89 -1.52 3.06 13.19
C VAL A 89 -2.82 2.41 13.64
N THR A 90 -3.88 3.21 13.70
CA THR A 90 -5.22 2.79 14.15
C THR A 90 -6.24 2.84 13.03
N GLU A 91 -5.93 3.51 11.92
CA GLU A 91 -6.85 3.70 10.79
C GLU A 91 -6.08 3.62 9.46
N ILE A 92 -6.64 2.89 8.50
CA ILE A 92 -6.14 2.82 7.12
C ILE A 92 -7.21 3.24 6.14
N HIS A 93 -6.81 4.01 5.13
CA HIS A 93 -7.65 4.40 4.02
C HIS A 93 -7.10 3.82 2.73
N TYR A 94 -7.92 3.13 1.95
CA TYR A 94 -7.50 2.59 0.65
C TYR A 94 -8.65 2.61 -0.35
N ALA A 95 -8.34 2.69 -1.64
CA ALA A 95 -9.36 2.49 -2.66
C ALA A 95 -9.76 1.00 -2.70
N ASP A 96 -10.98 0.69 -3.13
CA ASP A 96 -11.40 -0.71 -3.33
C ASP A 96 -10.32 -1.48 -4.13
N VAL A 97 -9.88 -2.61 -3.57
CA VAL A 97 -8.76 -3.37 -4.13
C VAL A 97 -9.16 -4.22 -5.32
N VAL A 98 -10.45 -4.51 -5.52
CA VAL A 98 -10.96 -5.33 -6.64
C VAL A 98 -10.19 -6.67 -6.78
N ASP A 99 -9.72 -7.21 -5.65
CA ASP A 99 -9.01 -8.48 -5.54
C ASP A 99 -9.44 -9.19 -4.24
N ASP A 100 -10.09 -10.34 -4.39
CA ASP A 100 -10.67 -11.08 -3.25
C ASP A 100 -9.61 -11.55 -2.26
N TRP A 101 -8.40 -11.87 -2.73
CA TRP A 101 -7.34 -12.37 -1.85
C TRP A 101 -6.74 -11.24 -1.03
N LEU A 102 -6.51 -10.09 -1.65
CA LEU A 102 -6.01 -8.89 -1.00
C LEU A 102 -7.03 -8.37 0.02
N GLU A 103 -8.31 -8.26 -0.37
CA GLU A 103 -9.38 -7.78 0.51
C GLU A 103 -9.56 -8.68 1.73
N ARG A 104 -9.51 -10.01 1.54
CA ARG A 104 -9.56 -10.97 2.65
C ARG A 104 -8.35 -10.84 3.57
N ARG A 105 -7.14 -10.63 3.02
CA ARG A 105 -5.91 -10.45 3.82
C ARG A 105 -5.97 -9.17 4.66
N ILE A 106 -6.37 -8.05 4.05
CA ILE A 106 -6.55 -6.76 4.73
C ILE A 106 -7.59 -6.90 5.83
N THR A 107 -8.78 -7.40 5.50
CA THR A 107 -9.89 -7.56 6.45
C THR A 107 -9.48 -8.42 7.65
N LYS A 108 -8.78 -9.53 7.41
CA LYS A 108 -8.33 -10.42 8.48
C LYS A 108 -7.31 -9.72 9.38
N ALA A 109 -6.29 -9.08 8.81
CA ALA A 109 -5.25 -8.40 9.57
C ALA A 109 -5.81 -7.21 10.37
N CYS A 110 -6.68 -6.39 9.76
CA CYS A 110 -7.32 -5.27 10.45
C CYS A 110 -8.15 -5.73 11.66
N LYS A 111 -8.92 -6.82 11.51
CA LYS A 111 -9.67 -7.41 12.63
C LYS A 111 -8.76 -7.92 13.74
N GLN A 112 -7.62 -8.52 13.40
CA GLN A 112 -6.68 -9.08 14.39
C GLN A 112 -5.94 -7.98 15.16
N HIS A 113 -5.69 -6.83 14.54
CA HIS A 113 -4.89 -5.74 15.10
C HIS A 113 -5.70 -4.50 15.49
N ASN A 114 -7.03 -4.58 15.51
CA ASN A 114 -7.95 -3.48 15.84
C ASN A 114 -7.71 -2.22 15.01
N ILE A 115 -7.43 -2.39 13.72
CA ILE A 115 -7.27 -1.29 12.76
C ILE A 115 -8.62 -1.00 12.11
N TYR A 116 -9.07 0.25 12.16
CA TYR A 116 -10.22 0.71 11.39
C TYR A 116 -9.86 0.86 9.90
N ARG A 117 -10.78 0.48 9.02
CA ARG A 117 -10.57 0.51 7.57
C ARG A 117 -11.66 1.31 6.87
N LYS A 118 -11.28 2.15 5.92
CA LYS A 118 -12.16 3.03 5.15
C LYS A 118 -11.71 3.13 3.70
#